data_AF-A0A3M1DIH2-F1
#
_entry.id   AF-A0A3M1DIH2-F1
#
_cell.length_a   1.000
_cell.length_b   1.000
_cell.length_c   1.000
_cell.angle_alpha   90.00
_cell.angle_beta   90.00
_cell.angle_gamma   90.00
#
_symmetry.space_group_name_H-M   'P 1'
#
loop_
_entity.id
_entity.type
_entity.pdbx_description
1 polymer ?
#
loop_
_entity_poly.entity_id
_entity_poly.type
_entity_poly.pdbx_seq_one_letter_code
_entity_poly.pdbx_strand_id
1 'polypeptide(L)'
;MLPQLTNIPSRRVRLALALALMFPVVMQTARAGTPDWKRYLVLPLDSAEARQVRIWVPVAHRNPCAVTIAIMNRQGDTLRHFVTALMRRGYYNFYWDKKDDSGRFVSPG
;
A
#
# COMPACT_ATOMS: atom_id res chain seq x y z
N MET A 1 -19.84 73.15 -45.75
CA MET A 1 -19.71 71.75 -46.19
C MET A 1 -18.22 71.43 -46.19
N LEU A 2 -17.70 70.98 -45.04
CA LEU A 2 -16.26 70.92 -44.74
C LEU A 2 -15.63 69.57 -45.16
N PRO A 3 -14.33 69.55 -45.49
CA PRO A 3 -13.74 68.52 -46.33
C PRO A 3 -12.61 67.71 -45.65
N GLN A 4 -12.09 66.74 -46.44
CA GLN A 4 -10.76 66.11 -46.41
C GLN A 4 -10.34 65.15 -45.26
N LEU A 5 -9.85 63.99 -45.74
CA LEU A 5 -8.71 63.16 -45.31
C LEU A 5 -8.46 62.98 -43.81
N THR A 6 -8.32 61.73 -43.35
CA THR A 6 -7.09 61.23 -42.68
C THR A 6 -7.23 59.85 -41.99
N ASN A 7 -6.14 59.08 -42.12
CA ASN A 7 -5.44 58.27 -41.11
C ASN A 7 -6.10 57.16 -40.27
N ILE A 8 -5.34 56.06 -40.25
CA ILE A 8 -5.34 54.87 -39.39
C ILE A 8 -4.89 55.23 -37.95
N PRO A 9 -5.41 54.57 -36.89
CA PRO A 9 -4.54 53.93 -35.89
C PRO A 9 -5.11 52.58 -35.41
N SER A 10 -4.38 51.46 -35.55
CA SER A 10 -3.42 50.94 -34.57
C SER A 10 -3.95 50.75 -33.14
N ARG A 11 -4.30 49.52 -32.78
CA ARG A 11 -4.04 48.88 -31.46
C ARG A 11 -4.02 47.36 -31.73
N ARG A 12 -2.88 46.79 -32.13
CA ARG A 12 -1.96 46.10 -31.20
C ARG A 12 -2.70 45.45 -30.04
N VAL A 13 -3.18 44.22 -30.24
CA VAL A 13 -2.95 43.16 -29.26
C VAL A 13 -2.45 41.95 -30.04
N ARG A 14 -1.13 41.83 -30.00
CA ARG A 14 -0.39 40.63 -30.37
C ARG A 14 -0.52 39.63 -29.23
N LEU A 15 -0.64 38.34 -29.59
CA LEU A 15 -0.18 37.15 -28.85
C LEU A 15 -0.79 36.93 -27.45
N ALA A 16 -1.24 35.72 -27.09
CA ALA A 16 -0.48 34.50 -27.22
C ALA A 16 -1.36 33.32 -27.65
N LEU A 17 -0.95 32.69 -28.75
CA LEU A 17 -1.37 31.35 -29.11
C LEU A 17 -0.85 30.44 -27.99
N ALA A 18 -1.74 29.90 -27.17
CA ALA A 18 -1.39 28.96 -26.12
C ALA A 18 -0.81 27.70 -26.78
N LEU A 19 0.52 27.61 -26.81
CA LEU A 19 1.27 26.43 -27.18
C LEU A 19 1.11 25.41 -26.04
N ALA A 20 -0.05 24.75 -25.99
CA ALA A 20 -0.22 23.56 -25.16
C ALA A 20 0.59 22.44 -25.85
N LEU A 21 1.86 22.36 -25.50
CA LEU A 21 2.69 21.19 -25.74
C LEU A 21 1.95 19.99 -25.13
N MET A 22 1.28 19.22 -25.99
CA MET A 22 0.77 17.89 -25.66
C MET A 22 1.98 17.01 -25.35
N PHE A 23 2.44 17.03 -24.10
CA PHE A 23 3.18 15.93 -23.54
C PHE A 23 2.13 14.86 -23.21
N PRO A 24 2.06 13.73 -23.94
CA PRO A 24 1.24 12.63 -23.48
C PRO A 24 1.82 12.19 -22.14
N VAL A 25 1.07 12.40 -21.06
CA VAL A 25 1.36 11.78 -19.77
C VAL A 25 1.23 10.29 -19.99
N VAL A 26 2.35 9.60 -20.19
CA VAL A 26 2.40 8.15 -20.21
C VAL A 26 2.14 7.69 -18.77
N MET A 27 0.88 7.42 -18.45
CA MET A 27 0.52 6.69 -17.24
C MET A 27 1.13 5.30 -17.34
N GLN A 28 2.30 5.11 -16.73
CA GLN A 28 2.82 3.78 -16.49
C GLN A 28 1.99 3.13 -15.39
N THR A 29 1.04 2.30 -15.79
CA THR A 29 0.39 1.38 -14.85
C THR A 29 1.46 0.45 -14.31
N ALA A 30 1.86 0.63 -13.06
CA ALA A 30 2.67 -0.37 -12.37
C ALA A 30 1.86 -1.67 -12.37
N ARG A 31 2.32 -2.67 -13.14
CA ARG A 31 1.76 -4.02 -13.02
C ARG A 31 2.14 -4.51 -11.63
N ALA A 32 1.14 -4.68 -10.76
CA ALA A 32 1.30 -5.52 -9.58
C ALA A 32 1.76 -6.89 -10.09
N GLY A 33 3.02 -7.24 -9.81
CA GLY A 33 3.56 -8.54 -10.18
C GLY A 33 2.66 -9.63 -9.62
N THR A 34 2.39 -10.67 -10.42
CA THR A 34 1.61 -11.82 -9.97
C THR A 34 2.21 -12.38 -8.68
N PRO A 35 1.44 -12.52 -7.58
CA PRO A 35 1.94 -13.10 -6.35
C PRO A 35 2.46 -14.53 -6.61
N ASP A 36 3.78 -14.69 -6.66
CA ASP A 36 4.43 -15.99 -6.79
C ASP A 36 4.41 -16.69 -5.43
N TRP A 37 3.25 -17.27 -5.12
CA TRP A 37 3.01 -17.92 -3.84
C TRP A 37 3.89 -19.17 -3.64
N LYS A 38 4.44 -19.74 -4.73
CA LYS A 38 5.33 -20.91 -4.68
C LYS A 38 6.64 -20.59 -3.95
N ARG A 39 7.07 -19.33 -3.91
CA ARG A 39 8.23 -18.88 -3.11
C ARG A 39 8.04 -19.05 -1.60
N TYR A 40 6.81 -19.19 -1.12
CA TYR A 40 6.52 -19.41 0.30
C TYR A 40 6.38 -20.89 0.67
N LEU A 41 6.57 -21.82 -0.28
CA LEU A 41 6.50 -23.25 -0.01
C LEU A 41 7.82 -23.83 0.53
N VAL A 42 8.94 -23.14 0.31
CA VAL A 42 10.22 -23.51 0.91
C VAL A 42 10.20 -23.00 2.34
N LEU A 43 10.18 -23.92 3.30
CA LEU A 43 10.34 -23.58 4.71
C LEU A 43 11.78 -23.05 4.89
N PRO A 44 11.97 -21.80 5.30
CA PRO A 44 13.30 -21.32 5.65
C PRO A 44 13.80 -22.09 6.87
N LEU A 45 15.10 -22.38 6.90
CA LEU A 45 15.72 -23.14 7.99
C LEU A 45 15.53 -22.41 9.34
N ASP A 46 15.44 -21.08 9.28
CA ASP A 46 15.17 -20.19 10.40
C ASP A 46 13.97 -19.27 10.10
N SER A 47 13.07 -19.14 11.07
CA SER A 47 11.96 -18.17 11.05
C SER A 47 12.43 -16.71 10.85
N ALA A 48 13.65 -16.36 11.27
CA ALA A 48 14.25 -15.04 11.05
C ALA A 48 14.43 -14.74 9.56
N GLU A 49 14.83 -15.74 8.78
CA GLU A 49 15.02 -15.65 7.33
C GLU A 49 13.70 -15.74 6.55
N ALA A 50 12.60 -16.13 7.21
CA ALA A 50 11.30 -16.23 6.58
C ALA A 50 10.81 -14.89 6.05
N ARG A 51 10.30 -14.88 4.81
CA ARG A 51 9.62 -13.68 4.29
C ARG A 51 8.40 -13.32 5.12
N GLN A 52 7.69 -14.33 5.62
CA GLN A 52 6.59 -14.17 6.58
C GLN A 52 6.62 -15.30 7.61
N VAL A 53 6.28 -14.99 8.85
CA VAL A 53 6.16 -15.98 9.93
C VAL A 53 4.75 -16.54 9.92
N ARG A 54 4.63 -17.86 9.84
CA ARG A 54 3.33 -18.56 9.90
C ARG A 54 2.91 -18.77 11.35
N ILE A 55 1.71 -18.34 11.69
CA ILE A 55 1.11 -18.50 13.02
C ILE A 55 -0.12 -19.40 12.88
N TRP A 56 -0.12 -20.51 13.60
CA TRP A 56 -1.22 -21.46 13.65
C TRP A 56 -2.08 -21.23 14.89
N VAL A 57 -3.39 -21.05 14.69
CA VAL A 57 -4.33 -20.86 15.79
C VAL A 57 -5.46 -21.89 15.70
N PRO A 58 -5.57 -22.83 16.66
CA PRO A 58 -6.74 -23.68 16.80
C PRO A 58 -7.82 -22.97 17.60
N VAL A 59 -9.02 -22.84 17.03
CA VAL A 59 -10.22 -22.42 17.74
C VAL A 59 -11.05 -23.66 18.04
N ALA A 60 -11.00 -24.13 19.28
CA ALA A 60 -11.70 -25.34 19.71
C ALA A 60 -13.14 -25.09 20.16
N HIS A 61 -13.48 -23.84 20.50
CA HIS A 61 -14.77 -23.49 21.06
C HIS A 61 -15.91 -23.71 20.04
N ARG A 62 -17.05 -24.22 20.50
CA ARG A 62 -18.20 -24.55 19.61
C ARG A 62 -18.87 -23.30 19.05
N ASN A 63 -19.04 -22.28 19.89
CA ASN A 63 -19.61 -20.99 19.48
C ASN A 63 -18.51 -20.06 18.98
N PRO A 64 -18.82 -19.11 18.08
CA PRO A 64 -17.86 -18.10 17.64
C PRO A 64 -17.27 -17.35 18.84
N CYS A 65 -15.96 -17.15 18.85
CA CYS A 65 -15.25 -16.44 19.91
C CYS A 65 -14.37 -15.31 19.34
N ALA A 66 -14.23 -14.24 20.12
CA ALA A 66 -13.32 -13.16 19.79
C ALA A 66 -11.88 -13.67 19.97
N VAL A 67 -11.09 -13.59 18.91
CA VAL A 67 -9.68 -13.98 18.89
C VAL A 67 -8.85 -12.75 18.59
N THR A 68 -7.91 -12.47 19.48
CA THR A 68 -6.92 -11.40 19.32
C THR A 68 -5.53 -12.01 19.29
N ILE A 69 -4.73 -11.63 18.30
CA ILE A 69 -3.32 -11.99 18.20
C ILE A 69 -2.52 -10.71 18.22
N ALA A 70 -1.65 -10.56 19.22
CA ALA A 70 -0.69 -9.48 19.32
C ALA A 70 0.73 -10.04 19.15
N ILE A 71 1.61 -9.27 18.52
CA ILE A 71 3.04 -9.57 18.47
C ILE A 71 3.74 -8.68 19.48
N MET A 72 4.53 -9.29 20.35
CA MET A 72 5.18 -8.60 21.47
C MET A 72 6.69 -8.79 21.40
N ASN A 73 7.44 -7.79 21.88
CA ASN A 73 8.87 -7.95 22.10
C ASN A 73 9.14 -8.75 23.38
N ARG A 74 10.42 -9.01 23.67
CA ARG A 74 10.84 -9.74 24.88
C ARG A 74 10.50 -9.00 26.18
N GLN A 75 10.39 -7.68 26.15
CA GLN A 75 10.04 -6.83 27.29
C GLN A 75 8.53 -6.86 27.59
N GLY A 76 7.72 -7.43 26.69
CA GLY A 76 6.27 -7.48 26.82
C GLY A 76 5.55 -6.29 26.17
N ASP A 77 6.25 -5.45 25.42
CA ASP A 77 5.60 -4.37 24.67
C ASP A 77 4.96 -4.93 23.40
N THR A 78 3.71 -4.57 23.14
CA THR A 78 3.03 -4.90 21.89
C THR A 78 3.64 -4.09 20.74
N LEU A 79 4.25 -4.78 19.79
CA LEU A 79 4.77 -4.22 18.55
C LEU A 79 3.68 -4.14 17.47
N ARG A 80 2.73 -5.09 17.49
CA ARG A 80 1.66 -5.17 16.50
C ARG A 80 0.36 -5.75 17.02
N HIS A 81 -0.74 -5.09 16.70
CA HIS A 81 -2.08 -5.63 16.79
C HIS A 81 -2.40 -6.40 15.50
N PHE A 82 -2.07 -7.69 15.47
CA PHE A 82 -2.01 -8.44 14.22
C PHE A 82 -3.38 -8.91 13.73
N VAL A 83 -4.19 -9.48 14.63
CA VAL A 83 -5.52 -9.98 14.30
C VAL A 83 -6.49 -9.62 15.41
N THR A 84 -7.69 -9.20 15.05
CA THR A 84 -8.85 -9.13 15.95
C THR A 84 -10.07 -9.53 15.13
N ALA A 85 -10.66 -10.69 15.43
CA ALA A 85 -11.80 -11.19 14.67
C ALA A 85 -12.66 -12.14 15.51
N LEU A 86 -13.94 -12.24 15.13
CA LEU A 86 -14.83 -13.29 15.63
C LEU A 86 -14.61 -14.56 14.78
N MET A 87 -14.06 -15.61 15.39
CA MET A 87 -13.71 -16.85 14.70
C MET A 87 -14.60 -18.00 15.13
N ARG A 88 -14.97 -18.87 14.19
CA ARG A 88 -15.69 -20.12 14.47
C ARG A 88 -14.70 -21.23 14.82
N ARG A 89 -15.21 -22.38 15.24
CA ARG A 89 -14.39 -23.58 15.42
C ARG A 89 -13.61 -23.90 14.14
N GLY A 90 -12.30 -24.09 14.25
CA GLY A 90 -11.45 -24.39 13.10
C GLY A 90 -9.96 -24.22 13.36
N TYR A 91 -9.15 -24.46 12.32
CA TYR A 91 -7.71 -24.24 12.31
C TYR A 91 -7.38 -23.11 11.35
N TYR A 92 -6.70 -22.08 11.85
CA TYR A 92 -6.41 -20.87 11.11
C TYR A 92 -4.92 -20.68 10.93
N ASN A 93 -4.54 -20.14 9.77
CA ASN A 93 -3.19 -19.76 9.43
C ASN A 93 -3.13 -18.26 9.20
N PHE A 94 -2.21 -17.62 9.90
CA PHE A 94 -1.86 -16.22 9.67
C PHE A 94 -0.40 -16.10 9.26
N TYR A 95 -0.09 -15.08 8.48
CA TYR A 95 1.25 -14.87 7.93
C TYR A 95 1.69 -13.45 8.28
N TRP A 96 2.49 -13.32 9.34
CA TRP A 96 3.01 -12.04 9.77
C TRP A 96 4.21 -11.64 8.91
N ASP A 97 4.20 -10.43 8.37
CA ASP A 97 5.22 -9.87 7.48
C ASP A 97 6.44 -9.29 8.21
N LYS A 98 6.58 -9.55 9.52
CA LYS A 98 7.66 -9.04 10.38
C LYS A 98 7.67 -7.53 10.56
N LYS A 99 6.52 -6.86 10.37
CA LYS A 99 6.38 -5.42 10.60
C LYS A 99 5.58 -5.10 11.86
N ASP A 100 5.92 -3.98 12.49
CA ASP A 100 5.13 -3.35 13.55
C ASP A 100 3.89 -2.61 12.99
N ASP A 101 3.09 -2.02 13.87
CA ASP A 101 1.89 -1.23 13.47
C ASP A 101 2.23 0.05 12.69
N SER A 102 3.47 0.54 12.77
CA SER A 102 3.94 1.66 11.94
C SER A 102 4.35 1.25 10.53
N GLY A 103 4.30 -0.05 10.22
CA GLY A 103 4.69 -0.62 8.94
C GLY A 103 6.21 -0.78 8.78
N ARG A 104 6.99 -0.62 9.85
CA ARG A 104 8.44 -0.81 9.85
C ARG A 104 8.78 -2.23 10.23
N PHE A 105 9.85 -2.76 9.64
CA PHE A 105 10.35 -4.08 10.02
C PHE A 105 10.85 -4.06 11.46
N VAL A 106 10.47 -5.08 12.22
CA VAL A 106 11.01 -5.28 13.56
C VAL A 106 12.42 -5.85 13.47
N SER A 107 13.26 -5.52 14.46
CA SER A 107 14.60 -6.12 14.56
C SER A 107 14.49 -7.63 14.77
N PRO A 108 15.40 -8.44 14.19
CA PRO A 108 15.47 -9.86 14.48
C PRO A 108 15.76 -10.14 15.97
N GLY A 109 15.12 -11.16 16.54
CA GLY A 109 15.40 -11.65 17.91
C GLY A 109 14.15 -11.89 18.75
#